data_AF-A0A3G6N9T6-F1
#
_entry.id   AF-A0A3G6N9T6-F1
#
_cell.length_a   1.000
_cell.length_b   1.000
_cell.length_c   1.000
_cell.angle_alpha   90.00
_cell.angle_beta   90.00
_cell.angle_gamma   90.00
#
_symmetry.space_group_name_H-M   'P 1'
#
loop_
_entity.id
_entity.type
_entity.pdbx_description
1 polymer ?
#
loop_
_entity_poly.entity_id
_entity_poly.type
_entity_poly.pdbx_seq_one_letter_code
_entity_poly.pdbx_strand_id
1 'polypeptide(L)'
;MKIEIWSDVMCPFCYIGKKNFEQALENLPFKDEVKVEWKSFQLDPTLEHSETKTTAEYFREKKGFPEEQAKQMTNQVIQMGKASGIDFNFEKALITNTFTAHKLLHLAKKYNKSSEMEEELFKAHFLDGKNVGDIDTLVSLAVSLGLDAEEAKKILQSEEFDYEINQDILEARNNGISGVPFFILNGKYGVSGAQPAEVLKNALTQTYEETVVPFKDNSENNLSCDSDGCSI
;
A
#
# COMPACT_ATOMS: atom_id res chain seq x y z
N MET A 1 -5.14 13.93 -9.80
CA MET A 1 -3.93 13.12 -10.01
C MET A 1 -4.10 11.76 -9.35
N LYS A 2 -3.84 10.65 -10.04
CA LYS A 2 -3.95 9.29 -9.47
C LYS A 2 -2.61 8.82 -8.91
N ILE A 3 -2.59 8.22 -7.73
CA ILE A 3 -1.40 7.64 -7.09
C ILE A 3 -1.69 6.17 -6.76
N GLU A 4 -0.89 5.26 -7.29
CA GLU A 4 -0.99 3.82 -6.99
C GLU A 4 0.11 3.42 -6.03
N ILE A 5 -0.24 2.69 -4.97
CA ILE A 5 0.71 2.32 -3.91
C ILE A 5 0.67 0.81 -3.71
N TRP A 6 1.73 0.12 -4.13
CA TRP A 6 1.93 -1.29 -3.82
C TRP A 6 2.44 -1.43 -2.40
N SER A 7 1.76 -2.27 -1.62
CA SER A 7 1.98 -2.42 -0.20
C SER A 7 1.71 -3.87 0.23
N ASP A 8 2.33 -4.27 1.34
CA ASP A 8 2.02 -5.50 2.04
C ASP A 8 1.86 -5.22 3.54
N VAL A 9 0.84 -5.82 4.16
CA VAL A 9 0.42 -5.50 5.55
C VAL A 9 1.48 -5.90 6.58
N MET A 10 2.35 -6.86 6.25
CA MET A 10 3.47 -7.28 7.10
C MET A 10 4.79 -6.54 6.79
N CYS A 11 4.77 -5.54 5.91
CA CYS A 11 5.95 -4.73 5.59
C CYS A 11 6.02 -3.48 6.49
N PRO A 12 7.00 -3.37 7.41
CA PRO A 12 7.06 -2.21 8.30
C PRO A 12 7.42 -0.92 7.56
N PHE A 13 8.18 -1.03 6.45
CA PHE A 13 8.45 0.11 5.58
C PHE A 13 7.20 0.58 4.84
N CYS A 14 6.22 -0.27 4.58
CA CYS A 14 4.96 0.18 4.00
C CYS A 14 4.20 1.07 4.99
N TYR A 15 4.20 0.73 6.28
CA TYR A 15 3.57 1.56 7.29
C TYR A 15 4.29 2.91 7.47
N ILE A 16 5.63 2.90 7.53
CA ILE A 16 6.44 4.13 7.55
C ILE A 16 6.18 4.97 6.30
N GLY A 17 6.19 4.34 5.11
CA GLY A 17 5.95 5.01 3.84
C GLY A 17 4.57 5.64 3.76
N LYS A 18 3.53 4.96 4.29
CA LYS A 18 2.18 5.53 4.43
C LYS A 18 2.20 6.80 5.27
N LYS A 19 2.81 6.79 6.46
CA LYS A 19 2.90 7.98 7.32
C LYS A 19 3.64 9.14 6.66
N ASN A 20 4.77 8.85 6.01
CA ASN A 20 5.52 9.87 5.28
C ASN A 20 4.73 10.43 4.10
N PHE A 21 3.98 9.60 3.38
CA PHE A 21 3.13 10.00 2.28
C PHE A 21 1.96 10.88 2.75
N GLU A 22 1.28 10.49 3.82
CA GLU A 22 0.19 11.28 4.41
C GLU A 22 0.69 12.65 4.90
N GLN A 23 1.85 12.67 5.58
CA GLN A 23 2.50 13.91 5.99
C GLN A 23 2.86 14.81 4.79
N ALA A 24 3.34 14.22 3.69
CA ALA A 24 3.62 14.96 2.47
C ALA A 24 2.33 15.56 1.89
N LEU A 25 1.27 14.77 1.82
CA LEU A 25 -0.01 15.12 1.22
C LEU A 25 -0.74 16.23 2.01
N GLU A 26 -0.71 16.20 3.33
CA GLU A 26 -1.34 17.22 4.19
C GLU A 26 -0.84 18.64 3.91
N ASN A 27 0.40 18.77 3.45
CA ASN A 27 1.07 20.04 3.16
C ASN A 27 0.92 20.52 1.70
N LEU A 28 0.16 19.80 0.87
CA LEU A 28 -0.05 20.16 -0.53
C LEU A 28 -1.36 20.92 -0.74
N PRO A 29 -1.38 22.01 -1.52
CA PRO A 29 -2.59 22.80 -1.76
C PRO A 29 -3.63 22.04 -2.60
N PHE A 30 -3.20 21.06 -3.38
CA PHE A 30 -4.03 20.25 -4.27
C PHE A 30 -4.35 18.86 -3.70
N LYS A 31 -4.19 18.65 -2.38
CA LYS A 31 -4.34 17.32 -1.76
C LYS A 31 -5.69 16.65 -2.05
N ASP A 32 -6.77 17.41 -2.14
CA ASP A 32 -8.12 16.91 -2.39
C ASP A 32 -8.32 16.44 -3.85
N GLU A 33 -7.38 16.76 -4.74
CA GLU A 33 -7.36 16.29 -6.13
C GLU A 33 -6.53 15.01 -6.31
N VAL A 34 -5.87 14.54 -5.24
CA VAL A 34 -5.09 13.31 -5.23
C VAL A 34 -6.00 12.12 -4.93
N LYS A 35 -6.05 11.16 -5.85
CA LYS A 35 -6.78 9.90 -5.68
C LYS A 35 -5.78 8.78 -5.41
N VAL A 36 -5.83 8.22 -4.21
CA VAL A 36 -4.94 7.13 -3.79
C VAL A 36 -5.61 5.79 -4.06
N GLU A 37 -4.91 4.88 -4.72
CA GLU A 37 -5.31 3.50 -4.92
C GLU A 37 -4.26 2.57 -4.33
N TRP A 38 -4.65 1.81 -3.32
CA TRP A 38 -3.80 0.76 -2.75
C TRP A 38 -3.85 -0.48 -3.63
N LYS A 39 -2.68 -1.07 -3.85
CA LYS A 39 -2.43 -2.21 -4.71
C LYS A 39 -1.81 -3.34 -3.90
N SER A 40 -2.28 -4.57 -4.13
CA SER A 40 -1.79 -5.72 -3.39
C SER A 40 -0.37 -6.12 -3.78
N PHE A 41 0.45 -6.40 -2.78
CA PHE A 41 1.75 -7.06 -2.92
C PHE A 41 1.93 -8.07 -1.79
N GLN A 42 2.64 -9.18 -2.06
CA GLN A 42 3.05 -10.12 -1.01
C GLN A 42 4.56 -10.24 -0.99
N LEU A 43 5.17 -9.90 0.15
CA LEU A 43 6.59 -10.09 0.39
C LEU A 43 6.96 -11.59 0.40
N ASP A 44 6.06 -12.43 0.91
CA ASP A 44 6.23 -13.88 0.93
C ASP A 44 4.90 -14.61 0.67
N PRO A 45 4.55 -14.86 -0.60
CA PRO A 45 3.35 -15.61 -0.96
C PRO A 45 3.47 -17.12 -0.64
N THR A 46 4.62 -17.60 -0.17
CA THR A 46 4.87 -19.02 0.15
C THR A 46 4.57 -19.38 1.60
N LEU A 47 4.15 -18.41 2.42
CA LEU A 47 3.74 -18.64 3.79
C LEU A 47 2.46 -19.48 3.83
N GLU A 48 2.42 -20.45 4.73
CA GLU A 48 1.24 -21.28 4.97
C GLU A 48 0.13 -20.45 5.61
N HIS A 49 -1.11 -20.59 5.12
CA HIS A 49 -2.24 -19.74 5.53
C HIS A 49 -2.72 -20.05 6.95
N SER A 50 -2.53 -21.29 7.41
CA SER A 50 -2.99 -21.76 8.72
C SER A 50 -1.98 -21.55 9.84
N GLU A 51 -0.77 -21.08 9.52
CA GLU A 51 0.31 -20.93 10.49
C GLU A 51 0.68 -19.46 10.73
N THR A 52 1.23 -19.21 11.91
CA THR A 52 1.87 -17.94 12.24
C THR A 52 3.26 -18.22 12.77
N LYS A 53 4.17 -17.27 12.58
CA LYS A 53 5.54 -17.32 13.08
C LYS A 53 5.88 -16.03 13.78
N THR A 54 6.75 -16.10 14.77
CA THR A 54 7.39 -14.89 15.28
C THR A 54 8.34 -14.32 14.23
N THR A 55 8.63 -13.02 14.35
CA THR A 55 9.61 -12.35 13.47
C THR A 55 10.99 -13.04 13.50
N ALA A 56 11.44 -13.49 14.68
CA ALA A 56 12.72 -14.18 14.83
C ALA A 56 12.75 -15.56 14.14
N GLU A 57 11.70 -16.36 14.30
CA GLU A 57 11.57 -17.67 13.63
C GLU A 57 11.57 -17.51 12.11
N TYR A 58 10.78 -16.54 11.60
CA TYR A 58 10.72 -16.26 10.17
C TYR A 58 12.10 -15.90 9.60
N PHE A 59 12.84 -14.97 10.23
CA PHE A 59 14.17 -14.59 9.77
C PHE A 59 15.17 -15.76 9.82
N ARG A 60 15.13 -16.57 10.88
CA ARG A 60 16.00 -17.74 11.01
C ARG A 60 15.73 -18.75 9.89
N GLU A 61 14.47 -19.09 9.65
CA GLU A 61 14.10 -20.17 8.71
C GLU A 61 14.18 -19.74 7.25
N LYS A 62 13.72 -18.53 6.92
CA LYS A 62 13.62 -18.07 5.53
C LYS A 62 14.83 -17.29 5.06
N LYS A 63 15.52 -16.57 5.98
CA LYS A 63 16.67 -15.72 5.63
C LYS A 63 18.01 -16.26 6.14
N GLY A 64 17.99 -17.29 7.00
CA GLY A 64 19.21 -17.86 7.58
C GLY A 64 19.93 -16.91 8.54
N PHE A 65 19.23 -15.88 9.03
CA PHE A 65 19.85 -14.90 9.92
C PHE A 65 19.89 -15.42 11.36
N PRO A 66 21.02 -15.23 12.08
CA PRO A 66 21.06 -15.43 13.51
C PRO A 66 20.05 -14.52 14.23
N GLU A 67 19.54 -14.97 15.37
CA GLU A 67 18.53 -14.23 16.16
C GLU A 67 18.99 -12.82 16.52
N GLU A 68 20.26 -12.64 16.90
CA GLU A 68 20.83 -11.33 17.22
C GLU A 68 20.87 -10.39 16.03
N GLN A 69 21.12 -10.89 14.81
CA GLN A 69 21.05 -10.09 13.60
C GLN A 69 19.60 -9.66 13.31
N ALA A 70 18.63 -10.56 13.48
CA ALA A 70 17.21 -10.23 13.33
C ALA A 70 16.78 -9.14 14.33
N LYS A 71 17.19 -9.25 15.60
CA LYS A 71 16.94 -8.23 16.63
C LYS A 71 17.57 -6.88 16.30
N GLN A 72 18.80 -6.86 15.78
CA GLN A 72 19.44 -5.62 15.36
C GLN A 72 18.68 -4.93 14.21
N MET A 73 18.24 -5.71 13.22
CA MET A 73 17.45 -5.20 12.09
C MET A 73 16.09 -4.66 12.55
N THR A 74 15.35 -5.39 13.39
CA THR A 74 14.07 -4.91 13.90
C THR A 74 14.23 -3.67 14.76
N ASN A 75 15.29 -3.58 15.58
CA ASN A 75 15.59 -2.38 16.37
C ASN A 75 15.85 -1.15 15.49
N GLN A 76 16.55 -1.29 14.36
CA GLN A 76 16.73 -0.18 13.42
C GLN A 76 15.39 0.29 12.86
N VAL A 77 14.51 -0.65 12.48
CA VAL A 77 13.17 -0.33 11.98
C VAL A 77 12.31 0.34 13.04
N ILE A 78 12.40 -0.07 14.31
CA ILE A 78 11.71 0.60 15.44
C ILE A 78 12.14 2.07 15.52
N GLN A 79 13.44 2.38 15.42
CA GLN A 79 13.90 3.77 15.46
C GLN A 79 13.38 4.60 14.27
N MET A 80 13.34 4.01 13.07
CA MET A 80 12.77 4.65 11.89
C MET A 80 11.25 4.89 12.04
N GLY A 81 10.53 3.93 12.62
CA GLY A 81 9.12 4.06 12.95
C GLY A 81 8.84 5.22 13.88
N LYS A 82 9.63 5.38 14.95
CA LYS A 82 9.49 6.48 15.91
C LYS A 82 9.60 7.86 15.26
N ALA A 83 10.53 8.01 14.31
CA ALA A 83 10.66 9.26 13.55
C ALA A 83 9.41 9.59 12.72
N SER A 84 8.59 8.58 12.41
CA SER A 84 7.35 8.67 11.64
C SER A 84 6.09 8.54 12.52
N GLY A 85 6.24 8.61 13.85
CA GLY A 85 5.13 8.52 14.81
C GLY A 85 4.59 7.11 15.05
N ILE A 86 5.37 6.06 14.77
CA ILE A 86 4.98 4.66 14.93
C ILE A 86 5.81 4.00 16.04
N ASP A 87 5.14 3.48 17.07
CA ASP A 87 5.76 2.70 18.14
C ASP A 87 5.63 1.19 17.87
N PHE A 88 6.41 0.68 16.92
CA PHE A 88 6.40 -0.73 16.53
C PHE A 88 6.60 -1.69 17.71
N ASN A 89 5.81 -2.77 17.73
CA ASN A 89 5.89 -3.87 18.70
C ASN A 89 6.20 -5.21 18.02
N PHE A 90 7.43 -5.34 17.50
CA PHE A 90 7.87 -6.57 16.81
C PHE A 90 7.90 -7.82 17.68
N GLU A 91 7.94 -7.68 19.01
CA GLU A 91 7.86 -8.81 19.94
C GLU A 91 6.50 -9.51 19.87
N LYS A 92 5.43 -8.76 19.59
CA LYS A 92 4.08 -9.30 19.41
C LYS A 92 3.70 -9.57 17.96
N ALA A 93 4.39 -8.95 17.00
CA ALA A 93 4.05 -9.06 15.58
C ALA A 93 4.14 -10.51 15.09
N LEU A 94 3.06 -10.98 14.45
CA LEU A 94 2.93 -12.32 13.90
C LEU A 94 3.08 -12.30 12.38
N ILE A 95 4.07 -13.02 11.86
CA ILE A 95 4.25 -13.23 10.43
C ILE A 95 3.30 -14.34 9.97
N THR A 96 2.51 -14.04 8.94
CA THR A 96 1.49 -14.94 8.37
C THR A 96 1.27 -14.61 6.90
N ASN A 97 0.57 -15.48 6.17
CA ASN A 97 0.18 -15.19 4.78
C ASN A 97 -0.82 -14.02 4.74
N THR A 98 -0.52 -13.01 3.93
CA THR A 98 -1.28 -11.76 3.90
C THR A 98 -2.38 -11.72 2.84
N PHE A 99 -2.61 -12.80 2.08
CA PHE A 99 -3.57 -12.80 0.97
C PHE A 99 -4.99 -12.53 1.45
N THR A 100 -5.39 -13.10 2.60
CA THR A 100 -6.71 -12.86 3.20
C THR A 100 -6.87 -11.40 3.63
N ALA A 101 -5.82 -10.77 4.16
CA ALA A 101 -5.84 -9.32 4.45
C ALA A 101 -6.02 -8.49 3.18
N HIS A 102 -5.38 -8.88 2.07
CA HIS A 102 -5.58 -8.23 0.77
C HIS A 102 -7.02 -8.35 0.27
N LYS A 103 -7.73 -9.47 0.50
CA LYS A 103 -9.18 -9.56 0.20
C LYS A 103 -9.97 -8.49 0.95
N LEU A 104 -9.64 -8.23 2.22
CA LEU A 104 -10.29 -7.19 3.01
C LEU A 104 -10.01 -5.78 2.47
N LEU A 105 -8.79 -5.52 1.99
CA LEU A 105 -8.44 -4.25 1.34
C LEU A 105 -9.24 -4.00 0.06
N HIS A 106 -9.41 -5.04 -0.77
CA HIS A 106 -10.25 -4.97 -1.97
C HIS A 106 -11.73 -4.78 -1.63
N LEU A 107 -12.23 -5.37 -0.55
CA LEU A 107 -13.57 -5.07 -0.04
C LEU A 107 -13.68 -3.59 0.38
N ALA A 108 -12.75 -3.09 1.17
CA ALA A 108 -12.75 -1.71 1.63
C ALA A 108 -12.72 -0.69 0.49
N LYS A 109 -12.12 -1.06 -0.66
CA LYS A 109 -12.13 -0.24 -1.89
C LYS A 109 -13.53 0.05 -2.41
N LYS A 110 -14.45 -0.93 -2.36
CA LYS A 110 -15.86 -0.73 -2.75
C LYS A 110 -16.54 0.37 -1.93
N TYR A 111 -16.05 0.62 -0.72
CA TYR A 111 -16.58 1.60 0.23
C TYR A 111 -15.75 2.88 0.34
N ASN A 112 -14.72 3.06 -0.51
CA ASN A 112 -13.75 4.16 -0.42
C ASN A 112 -13.02 4.24 0.94
N LYS A 113 -12.77 3.09 1.58
CA LYS A 113 -12.11 2.98 2.90
C LYS A 113 -10.75 2.27 2.85
N SER A 114 -10.13 2.18 1.68
CA SER A 114 -8.87 1.43 1.52
C SER A 114 -7.74 1.99 2.38
N SER A 115 -7.61 3.31 2.49
CA SER A 115 -6.51 3.92 3.27
C SER A 115 -6.69 3.69 4.78
N GLU A 116 -7.93 3.79 5.26
CA GLU A 116 -8.30 3.48 6.64
C GLU A 116 -8.13 1.99 6.94
N MET A 117 -8.52 1.11 6.01
CA MET A 117 -8.33 -0.32 6.17
C MET A 117 -6.83 -0.70 6.21
N GLU A 118 -6.01 -0.12 5.35
CA GLU A 118 -4.57 -0.30 5.35
C GLU A 118 -3.95 0.12 6.70
N GLU A 119 -4.38 1.27 7.24
CA GLU A 119 -3.96 1.73 8.57
C GLU A 119 -4.35 0.75 9.68
N GLU A 120 -5.60 0.26 9.69
CA GLU A 120 -6.07 -0.66 10.73
C GLU A 120 -5.39 -2.03 10.64
N LEU A 121 -5.08 -2.51 9.44
CA LEU A 121 -4.30 -3.73 9.23
C LEU A 121 -2.86 -3.56 9.74
N PHE A 122 -2.22 -2.43 9.47
CA PHE A 122 -0.90 -2.14 10.02
C PHE A 122 -0.91 -2.08 11.54
N LYS A 123 -1.86 -1.37 12.17
CA LYS A 123 -1.98 -1.33 13.63
C LYS A 123 -2.21 -2.71 14.22
N ALA A 124 -3.12 -3.47 13.64
CA ALA A 124 -3.44 -4.83 14.07
C ALA A 124 -2.18 -5.72 14.06
N HIS A 125 -1.38 -5.67 13.00
CA HIS A 125 -0.16 -6.47 12.89
C HIS A 125 0.98 -5.95 13.77
N PHE A 126 1.32 -4.65 13.64
CA PHE A 126 2.55 -4.08 14.19
C PHE A 126 2.46 -3.54 15.60
N LEU A 127 1.27 -3.16 16.08
CA LEU A 127 1.08 -2.58 17.41
C LEU A 127 0.38 -3.57 18.33
N ASP A 128 -0.68 -4.19 17.85
CA ASP A 128 -1.53 -5.08 18.64
C ASP A 128 -1.07 -6.54 18.63
N GLY A 129 -0.29 -6.96 17.63
CA GLY A 129 0.15 -8.34 17.47
C GLY A 129 -0.96 -9.32 17.08
N LYS A 130 -1.99 -8.85 16.38
CA LYS A 130 -3.09 -9.66 15.89
C LYS A 130 -2.68 -10.43 14.64
N ASN A 131 -3.29 -11.61 14.45
CA ASN A 131 -3.11 -12.41 13.25
C ASN A 131 -3.92 -11.83 12.08
N VAL A 132 -3.27 -11.15 11.15
CA VAL A 132 -3.92 -10.59 9.95
C VAL A 132 -4.23 -11.62 8.86
N GLY A 133 -3.96 -12.91 9.11
CA GLY A 133 -4.46 -14.03 8.32
C GLY A 133 -5.76 -14.64 8.86
N ASP A 134 -6.16 -14.28 10.09
CA ASP A 134 -7.33 -14.83 10.78
C ASP A 134 -8.63 -14.11 10.38
N ILE A 135 -9.66 -14.88 10.05
CA ILE A 135 -10.94 -14.34 9.54
C ILE A 135 -11.66 -13.50 10.60
N ASP A 136 -11.74 -13.97 11.85
CA ASP A 136 -12.49 -13.27 12.89
C ASP A 136 -11.82 -11.94 13.24
N THR A 137 -10.48 -11.92 13.28
CA THR A 137 -9.68 -10.71 13.39
C THR A 137 -10.01 -9.72 12.27
N LEU A 138 -9.97 -10.18 11.01
CA LEU A 138 -10.23 -9.34 9.84
C LEU A 138 -11.67 -8.82 9.79
N VAL A 139 -12.67 -9.63 10.16
CA VAL A 139 -14.07 -9.19 10.29
C VAL A 139 -14.20 -8.10 11.36
N SER A 140 -13.50 -8.24 12.49
CA SER A 140 -13.52 -7.19 13.52
C SER A 140 -12.95 -5.85 13.02
N LEU A 141 -11.94 -5.87 12.15
CA LEU A 141 -11.40 -4.65 11.53
C LEU A 141 -12.36 -4.05 10.49
N ALA A 142 -13.08 -4.89 9.74
CA ALA A 142 -14.13 -4.45 8.84
C ALA A 142 -15.23 -3.67 9.60
N VAL A 143 -15.70 -4.25 10.71
CA VAL A 143 -16.76 -3.68 11.54
C VAL A 143 -16.33 -2.38 12.21
N SER A 144 -15.06 -2.26 12.65
CA SER A 144 -14.57 -1.01 13.26
C SER A 144 -14.59 0.16 12.27
N LEU A 145 -14.50 -0.12 10.97
CA LEU A 145 -14.66 0.84 9.89
C LEU A 145 -16.09 0.91 9.35
N GLY A 146 -17.07 0.28 10.00
CA GLY A 146 -18.49 0.34 9.64
C GLY A 146 -18.85 -0.47 8.38
N LEU A 147 -18.05 -1.46 8.00
CA LEU A 147 -18.41 -2.44 6.97
C LEU A 147 -19.27 -3.55 7.58
N ASP A 148 -20.09 -4.20 6.75
CA ASP A 148 -20.95 -5.30 7.18
C ASP A 148 -20.13 -6.56 7.52
N ALA A 149 -20.42 -7.17 8.67
CA ALA A 149 -19.67 -8.32 9.18
C ALA A 149 -19.87 -9.58 8.33
N GLU A 150 -21.10 -9.82 7.86
CA GLU A 150 -21.44 -11.01 7.07
C GLU A 150 -20.87 -10.89 5.66
N GLU A 151 -20.92 -9.70 5.06
CA GLU A 151 -20.25 -9.42 3.79
C GLU A 151 -18.73 -9.63 3.92
N ALA A 152 -18.10 -9.04 4.94
CA ALA A 152 -16.66 -9.21 5.16
C ALA A 152 -16.31 -10.70 5.30
N LYS A 153 -17.02 -11.44 6.14
CA LYS A 153 -16.80 -12.88 6.32
C LYS A 153 -16.97 -13.66 5.02
N LYS A 154 -18.03 -13.40 4.27
CA LYS A 154 -18.29 -14.03 2.97
C LYS A 154 -17.14 -13.79 2.01
N ILE A 155 -16.69 -12.54 1.87
CA ILE A 155 -15.61 -12.18 0.97
C ILE A 155 -14.31 -12.89 1.36
N LEU A 156 -13.95 -12.87 2.64
CA LEU A 156 -12.72 -13.49 3.15
C LEU A 156 -12.68 -15.01 2.93
N GLN A 157 -13.84 -15.65 2.83
CA GLN A 157 -13.99 -17.08 2.57
C GLN A 157 -14.21 -17.44 1.09
N SER A 158 -14.36 -16.44 0.23
CA SER A 158 -14.64 -16.61 -1.20
C SER A 158 -13.42 -16.30 -2.07
N GLU A 159 -13.51 -16.63 -3.35
CA GLU A 159 -12.50 -16.30 -4.36
C GLU A 159 -12.80 -14.96 -5.08
N GLU A 160 -13.75 -14.16 -4.59
CA GLU A 160 -14.30 -13.00 -5.31
C GLU A 160 -13.25 -11.97 -5.75
N PHE A 161 -12.18 -11.78 -4.95
CA PHE A 161 -11.10 -10.83 -5.26
C PHE A 161 -9.77 -11.51 -5.64
N ASP A 162 -9.76 -12.83 -5.80
CA ASP A 162 -8.52 -13.56 -6.05
C ASP A 162 -7.90 -13.14 -7.39
N TYR A 163 -8.73 -12.87 -8.40
CA TYR A 163 -8.25 -12.40 -9.70
C TYR A 163 -7.58 -11.03 -9.58
N GLU A 164 -8.24 -10.06 -8.95
CA GLU A 164 -7.78 -8.68 -8.79
C GLU A 164 -6.48 -8.59 -7.99
N ILE A 165 -6.39 -9.33 -6.87
CA ILE A 165 -5.17 -9.39 -6.05
C ILE A 165 -4.01 -9.96 -6.87
N ASN A 166 -4.25 -11.03 -7.62
CA ASN A 166 -3.22 -11.62 -8.48
C ASN A 166 -2.83 -10.68 -9.63
N GLN A 167 -3.77 -9.91 -10.18
CA GLN A 167 -3.46 -8.89 -11.18
C GLN A 167 -2.56 -7.79 -10.60
N ASP A 168 -2.85 -7.26 -9.41
CA ASP A 168 -2.01 -6.25 -8.77
C ASP A 168 -0.57 -6.79 -8.55
N ILE A 169 -0.42 -8.04 -8.12
CA ILE A 169 0.89 -8.69 -7.92
C ILE A 169 1.63 -8.92 -9.25
N LEU A 170 0.91 -9.34 -10.30
CA LEU A 170 1.48 -9.54 -11.63
C LEU A 170 1.89 -8.21 -12.27
N GLU A 171 1.07 -7.16 -12.10
CA GLU A 171 1.37 -5.81 -12.54
C GLU A 171 2.65 -5.29 -11.89
N ALA A 172 2.81 -5.50 -10.57
CA ALA A 172 4.04 -5.15 -9.87
C ALA A 172 5.27 -5.80 -10.52
N ARG A 173 5.21 -7.12 -10.76
CA ARG A 173 6.30 -7.88 -11.37
C ARG A 173 6.61 -7.41 -12.79
N ASN A 174 5.59 -7.20 -13.62
CA ASN A 174 5.75 -6.75 -14.99
C ASN A 174 6.38 -5.36 -15.10
N ASN A 175 6.13 -4.51 -14.11
CA ASN A 175 6.74 -3.18 -14.00
C ASN A 175 8.09 -3.18 -13.25
N GLY A 176 8.66 -4.35 -12.95
CA GLY A 176 9.95 -4.48 -12.27
C GLY A 176 9.93 -4.11 -10.78
N ILE A 177 8.75 -3.99 -10.17
CA ILE A 177 8.58 -3.71 -8.74
C ILE A 177 8.90 -4.99 -7.97
N SER A 178 10.06 -4.98 -7.30
CA SER A 178 10.59 -6.10 -6.52
C SER A 178 10.58 -5.85 -5.00
N GLY A 179 10.10 -4.70 -4.56
CA GLY A 179 10.00 -4.32 -3.15
C GLY A 179 8.95 -3.25 -2.92
N VAL A 180 8.47 -3.17 -1.68
CA VAL A 180 7.39 -2.27 -1.25
C VAL A 180 7.78 -1.49 0.02
N PRO A 181 7.26 -0.28 0.25
CA PRO A 181 6.21 0.38 -0.54
C PRO A 181 6.75 0.89 -1.87
N PHE A 182 5.90 0.88 -2.90
CA PHE A 182 6.24 1.42 -4.21
C PHE A 182 5.09 2.30 -4.70
N PHE A 183 5.40 3.54 -5.05
CA PHE A 183 4.43 4.54 -5.48
C PHE A 183 4.56 4.77 -6.98
N ILE A 184 3.45 4.73 -7.70
CA ILE A 184 3.34 5.19 -9.09
C ILE A 184 2.52 6.47 -9.09
N LEU A 185 3.16 7.58 -9.51
CA LEU A 185 2.55 8.90 -9.58
C LEU A 185 2.02 9.13 -11.00
N ASN A 186 0.70 9.22 -11.14
CA ASN A 186 -0.03 9.46 -12.38
C ASN A 186 0.37 8.54 -13.55
N GLY A 187 0.70 7.27 -13.25
CA GLY A 187 1.13 6.30 -14.25
C GLY A 187 2.48 6.57 -14.92
N LYS A 188 3.26 7.55 -14.41
CA LYS A 188 4.48 8.05 -15.07
C LYS A 188 5.73 7.90 -14.23
N TYR A 189 5.69 8.31 -12.96
CA TYR A 189 6.87 8.34 -12.10
C TYR A 189 6.80 7.26 -11.02
N GLY A 190 7.88 6.51 -10.85
CA GLY A 190 8.03 5.52 -9.78
C GLY A 190 8.84 6.08 -8.61
N VAL A 191 8.36 5.89 -7.38
CA VAL A 191 9.11 6.18 -6.15
C VAL A 191 9.19 4.89 -5.33
N SER A 192 10.40 4.42 -5.07
CA SER A 192 10.65 3.15 -4.37
C SER A 192 11.01 3.38 -2.91
N GLY A 193 10.39 2.61 -2.02
CA GLY A 193 10.67 2.57 -0.59
C GLY A 193 10.02 3.67 0.22
N ALA A 194 10.22 3.59 1.54
CA ALA A 194 9.69 4.53 2.52
C ALA A 194 10.47 5.87 2.51
N GLN A 195 10.37 6.60 1.41
CA GLN A 195 11.07 7.88 1.23
C GLN A 195 10.62 8.91 2.27
N PRO A 196 11.49 9.86 2.64
CA PRO A 196 11.11 10.99 3.50
C PRO A 196 9.94 11.79 2.91
N ALA A 197 9.11 12.36 3.78
CA ALA A 197 7.95 13.16 3.36
C ALA A 197 8.30 14.28 2.36
N GLU A 198 9.45 14.94 2.53
CA GLU A 198 9.91 16.00 1.63
C GLU A 198 10.21 15.49 0.21
N VAL A 199 10.75 14.27 0.07
CA VAL A 199 11.00 13.65 -1.24
C VAL A 199 9.66 13.33 -1.93
N LEU A 200 8.71 12.76 -1.19
CA LEU A 200 7.37 12.46 -1.69
C LEU A 200 6.62 13.74 -2.10
N LYS A 201 6.69 14.80 -1.28
CA LYS A 201 6.09 16.10 -1.57
C LYS A 201 6.63 16.71 -2.87
N ASN A 202 7.95 16.69 -3.07
CA ASN A 202 8.57 17.20 -4.29
C ASN A 202 8.14 16.41 -5.53
N ALA A 203 8.12 15.07 -5.43
CA ALA A 203 7.67 14.22 -6.52
C ALA A 203 6.18 14.42 -6.86
N LEU A 204 5.32 14.58 -5.85
CA LEU A 204 3.89 14.88 -6.02
C LEU A 204 3.67 16.25 -6.66
N THR A 205 4.41 17.28 -6.22
CA THR A 205 4.32 18.64 -6.76
C THR A 205 4.73 18.67 -8.22
N GLN A 206 5.89 18.09 -8.56
CA GLN A 206 6.35 18.00 -9.94
C GLN A 206 5.35 17.26 -10.83
N THR A 207 4.83 16.11 -10.37
CA THR A 207 3.86 15.33 -11.15
C THR A 207 2.56 16.10 -11.37
N TYR A 208 2.08 16.81 -10.34
CA TYR A 208 0.86 17.59 -10.42
C TYR A 208 1.00 18.74 -11.41
N GLU A 209 2.07 19.53 -11.33
CA GLU A 209 2.37 20.63 -12.25
C GLU A 209 2.41 20.16 -13.71
N GLU A 210 3.07 19.04 -14.00
CA GLU A 210 3.11 18.46 -15.35
C GLU A 210 1.74 17.99 -15.86
N THR A 211 0.79 17.68 -14.96
CA THR A 211 -0.52 17.14 -15.32
C THR A 211 -1.57 18.25 -15.50
N VAL A 212 -1.45 19.36 -14.77
CA VAL A 212 -2.43 20.47 -14.83
C VAL A 212 -2.03 21.59 -15.80
N VAL A 213 -0.78 21.59 -16.29
CA VAL A 213 -0.38 22.51 -17.35
C VAL A 213 -1.11 22.15 -18.64
N PRO A 214 -1.82 23.10 -19.30
CA PRO A 214 -2.48 22.86 -20.57
C PRO A 214 -1.51 22.30 -21.59
N PHE A 215 -1.97 21.33 -22.40
CA PHE A 215 -1.16 20.80 -23.48
C PHE A 215 -0.70 21.93 -24.38
N LYS A 216 0.61 21.96 -24.66
CA LYS A 216 1.15 22.89 -25.63
C LYS A 216 0.85 22.35 -27.03
N ASP A 217 -0.07 23.02 -27.72
CA ASP A 217 -0.26 22.80 -29.15
C ASP A 217 0.94 23.38 -29.91
N ASN A 218 1.67 22.51 -30.61
CA ASN A 218 2.80 22.88 -31.45
C ASN A 218 2.49 22.68 -32.94
N SER A 219 1.22 22.52 -33.31
CA SER A 219 0.83 22.41 -34.71
C SER A 219 1.11 23.72 -35.46
N GLU A 220 1.81 23.62 -36.58
CA GLU A 220 2.15 24.80 -37.43
C GLU A 220 1.13 25.03 -38.57
N ASN A 221 0.05 24.23 -38.64
CA ASN A 221 -1.04 24.41 -39.59
C ASN A 221 -2.37 23.89 -39.02
N ASN A 222 -3.38 24.76 -38.93
CA ASN A 222 -4.71 24.48 -38.37
C ASN A 222 -5.61 23.71 -39.36
N LEU A 223 -5.12 22.60 -39.92
CA LEU A 223 -5.97 21.67 -40.66
C LEU A 223 -6.72 20.78 -39.67
N SER A 224 -7.85 21.28 -39.19
CA SER A 224 -8.64 20.63 -38.13
C SER A 224 -10.12 20.80 -38.41
N CYS A 225 -10.91 19.84 -37.97
CA CYS A 225 -12.37 19.99 -37.94
C CYS A 225 -12.83 20.08 -36.49
N ASP A 226 -13.72 21.02 -36.21
CA ASP A 226 -14.41 21.17 -34.95
C ASP A 226 -15.93 20.98 -35.15
N SER A 227 -16.73 21.31 -34.14
CA SER A 227 -18.18 21.19 -34.19
C SER A 227 -18.84 22.07 -35.26
N ASP A 228 -18.15 23.10 -35.74
CA ASP A 228 -18.69 24.14 -36.60
C ASP A 228 -18.15 24.07 -38.04
N GLY A 229 -17.11 23.26 -38.30
CA GLY A 229 -16.64 22.97 -39.65
C GLY A 229 -15.19 22.52 -39.71
N CYS A 230 -14.62 22.50 -40.91
CA CYS A 230 -13.21 22.16 -41.13
C CYS A 230 -12.43 23.37 -41.64
N SER A 231 -11.31 23.67 -41.01
CA SER A 231 -10.28 24.57 -41.55
C SER A 231 -9.36 23.75 -42.46
N ILE A 232 -9.26 24.21 -43.72
CA ILE A 232 -8.51 23.61 -44.83
C ILE A 232 -7.50 24.60 -45.41
#